data_AF-A0A5C8A2U8-F1
#
_entry.id   AF-A0A5C8A2U8-F1
#
_cell.length_a   1.000
_cell.length_b   1.000
_cell.length_c   1.000
_cell.angle_alpha   90.00
_cell.angle_beta   90.00
_cell.angle_gamma   90.00
#
_symmetry.space_group_name_H-M   'P 1'
#
loop_
_entity.id
_entity.type
_entity.pdbx_description
1 polymer ?
#
loop_
_entity_poly.entity_id
_entity_poly.type
_entity_poly.pdbx_seq_one_letter_code
_entity_poly.pdbx_strand_id
1 'polypeptide(L)'
;SASSFYGYRLQPLLLAAIDALQTHIRSGLPFRVEERLAELDQFRTELQNGSVPPQRGVNRLWAFYEDEFRLSRDNSLQSQTIALGNERVLADVAKLGSMLLYFRTRDGRVGQAVRNGEQWTFAATDNPASIQQITALFDALGKQIRQGWFELPIAQTGAR
;
A
#
# COMPACT_ATOMS: atom_id res chain seq x y z
N SER A 1 -21.50 -10.48 -34.74
CA SER A 1 -21.49 -11.47 -33.62
C SER A 1 -21.65 -10.75 -32.30
N ALA A 2 -22.64 -11.11 -31.47
CA ALA A 2 -22.97 -10.43 -30.20
C ALA A 2 -21.77 -10.28 -29.24
N SER A 3 -20.82 -11.22 -29.29
CA SER A 3 -19.55 -11.19 -28.53
C SER A 3 -18.69 -9.93 -28.78
N SER A 4 -18.72 -9.39 -30.00
CA SER A 4 -18.03 -8.14 -30.35
C SER A 4 -18.70 -6.95 -29.66
N PHE A 5 -20.04 -6.87 -29.66
CA PHE A 5 -20.79 -5.76 -29.07
C PHE A 5 -20.63 -5.65 -27.55
N TYR A 6 -20.57 -6.78 -26.84
CA TYR A 6 -20.29 -6.79 -25.40
C TYR A 6 -18.83 -6.41 -25.09
N GLY A 7 -17.86 -6.88 -25.88
CA GLY A 7 -16.44 -6.50 -25.72
C GLY A 7 -16.18 -4.99 -25.84
N TYR A 8 -16.81 -4.32 -26.81
CA TYR A 8 -16.67 -2.86 -27.02
C TYR A 8 -17.18 -2.02 -25.85
N ARG A 9 -18.13 -2.52 -25.05
CA ARG A 9 -18.62 -1.81 -23.84
C ARG A 9 -17.83 -2.14 -22.58
N LEU A 10 -17.17 -3.30 -22.54
CA LEU A 10 -16.44 -3.76 -21.35
C LEU A 10 -15.08 -3.09 -21.20
N GLN A 11 -14.37 -2.84 -22.30
CA GLN A 11 -13.04 -2.23 -22.21
C GLN A 11 -13.07 -0.83 -21.56
N PRO A 12 -13.94 0.12 -21.97
CA PRO A 12 -14.02 1.42 -21.30
C PRO A 12 -14.39 1.30 -19.81
N LEU A 13 -15.25 0.35 -19.45
CA LEU A 13 -15.64 0.09 -18.05
C LEU A 13 -14.45 -0.41 -17.21
N LEU A 14 -13.66 -1.34 -17.75
CA LEU A 14 -12.46 -1.85 -17.08
C LEU A 14 -11.42 -0.76 -16.89
N LEU A 15 -11.21 0.09 -17.89
CA LEU A 15 -10.29 1.22 -17.79
C LEU A 15 -10.72 2.20 -16.68
N ALA A 16 -12.01 2.54 -16.62
CA ALA A 16 -12.54 3.39 -15.56
C ALA A 16 -12.40 2.75 -14.16
N ALA A 17 -12.57 1.43 -14.05
CA ALA A 17 -12.39 0.73 -12.79
C ALA A 17 -10.91 0.67 -12.37
N ILE A 18 -9.97 0.51 -13.32
CA ILE A 18 -8.53 0.63 -13.07
C ILE A 18 -8.20 2.05 -12.58
N ASP A 19 -8.73 3.10 -13.21
CA ASP A 19 -8.55 4.49 -12.78
C ASP A 19 -9.04 4.72 -11.34
N ALA A 20 -10.21 4.19 -11.00
CA ALA A 20 -10.75 4.26 -9.65
C ALA A 20 -9.86 3.54 -8.63
N LEU A 21 -9.36 2.34 -8.98
CA LEU A 21 -8.48 1.57 -8.12
C LEU A 21 -7.12 2.26 -7.91
N GLN A 22 -6.53 2.82 -8.97
CA GLN A 22 -5.29 3.60 -8.86
C GLN A 22 -5.46 4.82 -7.95
N THR A 23 -6.62 5.49 -8.03
CA THR A 23 -6.96 6.61 -7.16
C THR A 23 -7.08 6.18 -5.70
N HIS A 24 -7.73 5.04 -5.44
CA HIS A 24 -7.82 4.45 -4.11
C HIS A 24 -6.43 4.10 -3.54
N ILE A 25 -5.58 3.45 -4.33
CA ILE A 25 -4.21 3.07 -3.93
C ILE A 25 -3.37 4.31 -3.57
N ARG A 26 -3.47 5.40 -4.34
CA ARG A 26 -2.71 6.65 -4.09
C ARG A 26 -3.13 7.39 -2.83
N SER A 27 -4.41 7.30 -2.46
CA SER A 27 -4.97 7.97 -1.27
C SER A 27 -4.90 7.11 0.00
N GLY A 28 -4.62 5.81 -0.15
CA GLY A 28 -4.45 4.87 0.94
C GLY A 28 -3.06 4.93 1.59
N LEU A 29 -2.82 3.98 2.50
CA LEU A 29 -1.52 3.82 3.15
C LEU A 29 -0.38 3.67 2.12
N PRO A 30 0.79 4.30 2.35
CA PRO A 30 1.90 4.35 1.40
C PRO A 30 2.74 3.05 1.41
N PHE A 31 2.07 1.91 1.31
CA PHE A 31 2.68 0.58 1.31
C PHE A 31 2.77 0.02 -0.10
N ARG A 32 3.98 -0.23 -0.62
CA ARG A 32 4.21 -0.77 -1.98
C ARG A 32 3.36 -0.13 -3.08
N VAL A 33 3.09 1.18 -2.96
CA VAL A 33 2.21 1.92 -3.87
C VAL A 33 2.73 1.86 -5.31
N GLU A 34 4.04 2.05 -5.49
CA GLU A 34 4.67 2.08 -6.83
C GLU A 34 4.49 0.75 -7.56
N GLU A 35 4.71 -0.37 -6.88
CA GLU A 35 4.56 -1.71 -7.46
C GLU A 35 3.11 -1.99 -7.85
N ARG A 36 2.16 -1.72 -6.95
CA ARG A 36 0.73 -1.92 -7.22
C ARG A 36 0.24 -1.06 -8.39
N LEU A 37 0.70 0.19 -8.47
CA LEU A 37 0.37 1.07 -9.58
C LEU A 37 0.99 0.58 -10.89
N ALA A 38 2.24 0.12 -10.88
CA ALA A 38 2.91 -0.41 -12.05
C ALA A 38 2.20 -1.65 -12.61
N GLU A 39 1.71 -2.54 -11.74
CA GLU A 39 0.95 -3.72 -12.16
C GLU A 39 -0.37 -3.34 -12.85
N LEU A 40 -1.06 -2.32 -12.34
CA LEU A 40 -2.28 -1.77 -12.95
C LEU A 40 -2.01 -1.03 -14.26
N ASP A 41 -0.90 -0.31 -14.36
CA ASP A 41 -0.49 0.35 -15.61
C ASP A 41 -0.11 -0.66 -16.71
N GLN A 42 0.55 -1.75 -16.33
CA GLN A 42 0.80 -2.86 -17.24
C GLN A 42 -0.53 -3.47 -17.70
N PHE A 43 -1.45 -3.76 -16.78
CA PHE A 43 -2.75 -4.32 -17.11
C PHE A 43 -3.57 -3.39 -18.03
N ARG A 44 -3.54 -2.07 -17.78
CA ARG A 44 -4.13 -1.06 -18.67
C ARG A 44 -3.55 -1.17 -20.09
N THR A 45 -2.23 -1.23 -20.20
CA THR A 45 -1.53 -1.30 -21.49
C THR A 45 -1.94 -2.55 -22.27
N GLU A 46 -2.02 -3.70 -21.60
CA GLU A 46 -2.44 -4.98 -22.18
C GLU A 46 -3.91 -5.01 -22.61
N LEU A 47 -4.80 -4.29 -21.91
CA LEU A 47 -6.18 -4.10 -22.35
C LEU A 47 -6.26 -3.19 -23.58
N GLN A 48 -5.51 -2.10 -23.60
CA GLN A 48 -5.54 -1.11 -24.67
C GLN A 48 -4.95 -1.65 -25.98
N ASN A 49 -3.87 -2.43 -25.90
CA ASN A 49 -3.24 -3.04 -27.08
C ASN A 49 -3.90 -4.37 -27.50
N GLY A 50 -4.92 -4.84 -26.77
CA GLY A 50 -5.67 -6.05 -27.09
C GLY A 50 -4.99 -7.37 -26.72
N SER A 51 -3.86 -7.34 -26.02
CA SER A 51 -3.17 -8.56 -25.53
C SER A 51 -4.00 -9.31 -24.49
N VAL A 52 -4.86 -8.60 -23.74
CA VAL A 52 -5.86 -9.19 -22.86
C VAL A 52 -7.26 -8.89 -23.38
N PRO A 53 -8.06 -9.91 -23.75
CA PRO A 53 -9.45 -9.71 -24.11
C PRO A 53 -10.26 -9.14 -22.91
N PRO A 54 -11.17 -8.17 -23.12
CA PRO A 54 -11.92 -7.54 -22.04
C PRO A 54 -12.63 -8.53 -21.10
N GLN A 55 -13.16 -9.64 -21.61
CA GLN A 55 -13.83 -10.67 -20.81
C GLN A 55 -12.87 -11.33 -19.79
N ARG A 56 -11.61 -11.54 -20.18
CA ARG A 56 -10.57 -12.04 -19.26
C ARG A 56 -10.09 -10.94 -18.31
N GLY A 57 -10.11 -9.70 -18.77
CA GLY A 57 -9.81 -8.51 -17.97
C GLY A 57 -10.71 -8.39 -16.73
N VAL A 58 -12.01 -8.75 -16.83
CA VAL A 58 -12.93 -8.72 -15.68
C VAL A 58 -12.44 -9.62 -14.55
N ASN A 59 -12.10 -10.88 -14.84
CA ASN A 59 -11.63 -11.82 -13.82
C ASN A 59 -10.29 -11.39 -13.23
N ARG A 60 -9.38 -10.85 -14.05
CA ARG A 60 -8.10 -10.34 -13.58
C ARG A 60 -8.29 -9.14 -12.64
N LEU A 61 -9.15 -8.19 -13.02
CA LEU A 61 -9.45 -7.04 -12.17
C LEU A 61 -10.09 -7.48 -10.84
N TRP A 62 -10.96 -8.48 -10.87
CA TRP A 62 -11.53 -9.04 -9.65
C TRP A 62 -10.47 -9.65 -8.73
N ALA A 63 -9.53 -10.41 -9.27
CA ALA A 63 -8.40 -10.95 -8.51
C ALA A 63 -7.55 -9.82 -7.88
N PHE A 64 -7.33 -8.72 -8.59
CA PHE A 64 -6.68 -7.53 -8.03
C PHE A 64 -7.44 -6.96 -6.82
N TYR A 65 -8.76 -6.84 -6.88
CA TYR A 65 -9.55 -6.38 -5.74
C TYR A 65 -9.46 -7.34 -4.55
N GLU A 66 -9.47 -8.65 -4.79
CA GLU A 66 -9.29 -9.65 -3.74
C GLU A 66 -7.91 -9.55 -3.10
N ASP A 67 -6.86 -9.33 -3.89
CA ASP A 67 -5.49 -9.16 -3.42
C ASP A 67 -5.33 -7.85 -2.63
N GLU A 68 -5.92 -6.74 -3.08
CA GLU A 68 -5.93 -5.48 -2.32
C GLU A 68 -6.67 -5.61 -0.99
N PHE A 69 -7.79 -6.34 -0.98
CA PHE A 69 -8.52 -6.62 0.26
C PHE A 69 -7.72 -7.51 1.21
N ARG A 70 -7.06 -8.55 0.70
CA ARG A 70 -6.17 -9.42 1.48
C ARG A 70 -5.00 -8.61 2.04
N LEU A 71 -4.39 -7.77 1.22
CA LEU A 71 -3.33 -6.86 1.60
C LEU A 71 -3.78 -5.96 2.74
N SER A 72 -5.00 -5.39 2.69
CA SER A 72 -5.52 -4.52 3.75
C SER A 72 -5.59 -5.18 5.13
N ARG A 73 -5.82 -6.50 5.18
CA ARG A 73 -6.00 -7.27 6.41
C ARG A 73 -4.71 -7.85 6.98
N ASP A 74 -3.66 -7.94 6.18
CA ASP A 74 -2.42 -8.60 6.57
C ASP A 74 -1.55 -7.74 7.48
N ASN A 75 -0.86 -8.41 8.42
CA ASN A 75 0.22 -7.85 9.22
C ASN A 75 1.54 -8.37 8.64
N SER A 76 2.34 -7.47 8.08
CA SER A 76 3.53 -7.84 7.31
C SER A 76 4.73 -6.97 7.66
N LEU A 77 5.92 -7.55 7.47
CA LEU A 77 7.21 -6.87 7.57
C LEU A 77 7.92 -7.02 6.22
N GLN A 78 8.12 -5.93 5.51
CA GLN A 78 8.69 -5.92 4.15
C GLN A 78 9.57 -4.70 3.94
N SER A 79 10.65 -4.84 3.19
CA SER A 79 11.49 -3.69 2.84
C SER A 79 10.93 -2.95 1.63
N GLN A 80 10.91 -1.62 1.69
CA GLN A 80 10.58 -0.76 0.55
C GLN A 80 11.39 0.55 0.60
N THR A 81 11.50 1.22 -0.54
CA THR A 81 11.99 2.60 -0.55
C THR A 81 10.87 3.52 -0.09
N ILE A 82 11.14 4.38 0.90
CA ILE A 82 10.21 5.38 1.42
C ILE A 82 10.71 6.79 1.09
N ALA A 83 9.78 7.72 0.90
CA ALA A 83 10.09 9.15 0.89
C ALA A 83 10.07 9.68 2.33
N LEU A 84 11.23 10.05 2.86
CA LEU A 84 11.40 10.59 4.21
C LEU A 84 11.96 12.00 4.11
N GLY A 85 11.07 13.00 4.21
CA GLY A 85 11.40 14.38 3.85
C GLY A 85 11.79 14.48 2.37
N ASN A 86 13.01 14.96 2.09
CA ASN A 86 13.53 15.09 0.72
C ASN A 86 14.38 13.90 0.27
N GLU A 87 14.48 12.85 1.09
CA GLU A 87 15.29 11.67 0.81
C GLU A 87 14.43 10.48 0.37
N ARG A 88 15.00 9.62 -0.48
CA ARG A 88 14.49 8.28 -0.77
C ARG A 88 15.38 7.26 -0.09
N VAL A 89 14.84 6.55 0.90
CA VAL A 89 15.63 5.67 1.77
C VAL A 89 15.03 4.27 1.78
N LEU A 90 15.88 3.24 1.71
CA LEU A 90 15.45 1.86 1.90
C LEU A 90 15.16 1.63 3.40
N ALA A 91 13.95 1.22 3.71
CA ALA A 91 13.51 0.93 5.07
C ALA A 91 12.76 -0.40 5.14
N ASP A 92 12.87 -1.08 6.28
CA ASP A 92 11.93 -2.12 6.65
C ASP A 92 10.63 -1.46 7.11
N VAL A 93 9.50 -1.95 6.61
CA VAL A 93 8.18 -1.40 6.86
C VAL A 93 7.29 -2.48 7.48
N ALA A 94 6.80 -2.18 8.68
CA ALA A 94 5.83 -2.99 9.40
C ALA A 94 4.43 -2.45 9.15
N LYS A 95 3.61 -3.21 8.44
CA LYS A 95 2.20 -2.91 8.21
C LYS A 95 1.35 -3.66 9.23
N LEU A 96 0.49 -2.94 9.93
CA LEU A 96 -0.46 -3.50 10.89
C LEU A 96 -1.89 -3.15 10.46
N GLY A 97 -2.59 -4.13 9.90
CA GLY A 97 -3.91 -3.95 9.32
C GLY A 97 -3.94 -2.82 8.28
N SER A 98 -5.06 -2.10 8.20
CA SER A 98 -5.27 -1.04 7.20
C SER A 98 -4.96 0.36 7.72
N MET A 99 -4.52 0.51 8.96
CA MET A 99 -4.46 1.82 9.64
C MET A 99 -3.04 2.26 9.98
N LEU A 100 -2.12 1.34 10.23
CA LEU A 100 -0.80 1.65 10.79
C LEU A 100 0.33 1.11 9.92
N LEU A 101 1.34 1.95 9.74
CA LEU A 101 2.53 1.64 8.97
C LEU A 101 3.73 2.25 9.69
N TYR A 102 4.60 1.41 10.23
CA TYR A 102 5.85 1.83 10.89
C TYR A 102 7.03 1.52 9.99
N PHE A 103 8.13 2.25 10.17
CA PHE A 103 9.36 1.98 9.43
C PHE A 103 10.58 1.96 10.36
N ARG A 104 11.61 1.23 9.92
CA ARG A 104 12.97 1.25 10.46
C ARG A 104 13.96 1.29 9.29
N THR A 105 14.79 2.32 9.21
CA THR A 105 15.85 2.44 8.21
C THR A 105 17.12 1.74 8.70
N ARG A 106 18.06 1.47 7.77
CA ARG A 106 19.36 0.85 8.10
C ARG A 106 20.25 1.73 8.98
N ASP A 107 20.09 3.05 8.91
CA ASP A 107 20.81 4.02 9.74
C ASP A 107 20.16 4.24 11.12
N GLY A 108 19.12 3.46 11.46
CA GLY A 108 18.52 3.42 12.80
C GLY A 108 17.37 4.40 13.01
N ARG A 109 16.99 5.20 12.01
CA ARG A 109 15.79 6.05 12.10
C ARG A 109 14.54 5.17 12.13
N VAL A 110 13.59 5.55 12.97
CA VAL A 110 12.28 4.89 13.07
C VAL A 110 11.17 5.92 13.01
N GLY A 111 9.99 5.48 12.63
CA GLY A 111 8.84 6.35 12.54
C GLY A 111 7.62 5.65 11.96
N GLN A 112 6.69 6.44 11.45
CA GLN A 112 5.42 5.94 10.94
C GLN A 112 4.92 6.74 9.74
N ALA A 113 3.98 6.15 8.99
CA ALA A 113 3.17 6.91 8.06
C ALA A 113 2.13 7.71 8.84
N VAL A 114 2.07 9.01 8.56
CA VAL A 114 1.13 9.97 9.14
C VAL A 114 0.27 10.52 8.03
N ARG A 115 -1.04 10.63 8.31
CA ARG A 115 -2.00 11.25 7.40
C ARG A 115 -2.07 12.74 7.67
N ASN A 116 -1.68 13.55 6.68
CA ASN A 116 -1.76 15.01 6.69
C ASN A 116 -2.83 15.44 5.67
N GLY A 117 -4.04 15.71 6.14
CA GLY A 117 -5.20 15.92 5.26
C GLY A 117 -5.54 14.67 4.46
N GLU A 118 -5.48 14.77 3.13
CA GLU A 118 -5.75 13.65 2.22
C GLU A 118 -4.50 12.81 1.91
N GLN A 119 -3.31 13.28 2.28
CA GLN A 119 -2.05 12.66 1.88
C GLN A 119 -1.40 11.91 3.04
N TRP A 120 -0.75 10.79 2.70
CA TRP A 120 0.11 10.06 3.62
C TRP A 120 1.57 10.39 3.40
N THR A 121 2.31 10.58 4.48
CA THR A 121 3.75 10.85 4.45
C THR A 121 4.45 10.05 5.54
N PHE A 122 5.67 9.58 5.28
CA PHE A 122 6.49 8.99 6.34
C PHE A 122 7.15 10.08 7.17
N ALA A 123 7.05 9.97 8.49
CA ALA A 123 7.65 10.88 9.45
C ALA A 123 8.49 10.10 10.46
N ALA A 124 9.76 10.48 10.62
CA ALA A 124 10.60 9.99 11.69
C ALA A 124 10.14 10.55 13.04
N THR A 125 10.43 9.83 14.12
CA THR A 125 10.16 10.27 15.49
C THR A 125 11.44 10.41 16.27
N ASP A 126 11.57 11.51 17.01
CA ASP A 126 12.66 11.73 17.98
C ASP A 126 12.20 11.46 19.42
N ASN A 127 10.91 11.15 19.63
CA ASN A 127 10.38 10.80 20.94
C ASN A 127 10.96 9.45 21.41
N PRO A 128 11.71 9.39 22.53
CA PRO A 128 12.35 8.17 23.00
C PRO A 128 11.39 7.01 23.28
N ALA A 129 10.20 7.30 23.80
CA ALA A 129 9.19 6.28 24.08
C ALA A 129 8.65 5.66 22.78
N SER A 130 8.35 6.51 21.77
CA SER A 130 7.92 6.02 20.45
C SER A 130 9.02 5.23 19.75
N ILE A 131 10.28 5.66 19.86
CA ILE A 131 11.43 4.92 19.32
C ILE A 131 11.51 3.52 19.95
N GLN A 132 11.39 3.43 21.28
CA GLN A 132 11.44 2.17 22.01
C GLN A 132 10.29 1.23 21.60
N GLN A 133 9.06 1.74 21.52
CA GLN A 133 7.87 0.99 21.13
C GLN A 133 7.99 0.43 19.71
N ILE A 134 8.39 1.28 18.75
CA ILE A 134 8.54 0.86 17.35
C ILE A 134 9.67 -0.16 17.23
N THR A 135 10.81 0.06 17.88
CA THR A 135 11.92 -0.89 17.85
C THR A 135 11.51 -2.26 18.41
N ALA A 136 10.80 -2.28 19.54
CA ALA A 136 10.28 -3.51 20.12
C ALA A 136 9.30 -4.25 19.20
N LEU A 137 8.44 -3.51 18.48
CA LEU A 137 7.57 -4.08 17.45
C LEU A 137 8.39 -4.78 16.35
N PHE A 138 9.38 -4.10 15.78
CA PHE A 138 10.21 -4.66 14.71
C PHE A 138 11.00 -5.88 15.17
N ASP A 139 11.50 -5.88 16.41
CA ASP A 139 12.23 -7.02 16.97
C ASP A 139 11.31 -8.23 17.20
N ALA A 140 10.07 -7.99 17.65
CA ALA A 140 9.07 -9.04 17.80
C ALA A 140 8.64 -9.63 16.45
N LEU A 141 8.36 -8.78 15.46
CA LEU A 141 8.00 -9.20 14.10
C LEU A 141 9.14 -9.98 13.44
N GLY A 142 10.39 -9.53 13.61
CA GLY A 142 11.59 -10.23 13.14
C GLY A 142 11.75 -11.62 13.75
N LYS A 143 11.32 -11.81 15.01
CA LYS A 143 11.25 -13.10 15.71
C LYS A 143 9.99 -13.92 15.36
N GLN A 144 9.19 -13.47 14.39
CA GLN A 144 7.92 -14.07 13.99
C GLN A 144 6.87 -14.13 15.12
N ILE A 145 7.01 -13.28 16.14
CA ILE A 145 6.03 -13.16 17.23
C ILE A 145 4.91 -12.23 16.75
N ARG A 146 3.77 -12.83 16.40
CA ARG A 146 2.59 -12.12 15.87
C ARG A 146 1.46 -11.93 16.88
N GLN A 147 1.63 -12.45 18.10
CA GLN A 147 0.66 -12.39 19.18
C GLN A 147 1.33 -11.76 20.42
N GLY A 148 0.66 -10.78 21.02
CA GLY A 148 1.18 -10.04 22.17
C GLY A 148 0.52 -8.66 22.32
N TRP A 149 0.60 -8.08 23.51
CA TRP A 149 0.17 -6.70 23.75
C TRP A 149 1.30 -5.75 23.34
N PHE A 150 1.02 -4.87 22.39
CA PHE A 150 1.94 -3.80 21.98
C PHE A 150 1.29 -2.45 22.24
N GLU A 151 1.97 -1.60 23.01
CA GLU A 151 1.64 -0.19 23.09
C GLU A 151 2.35 0.52 21.95
N LEU A 152 1.59 0.92 20.94
CA LEU A 152 2.12 1.55 19.74
C LEU A 152 1.72 3.02 19.67
N PRO A 153 2.62 3.91 19.22
CA PRO A 153 2.30 5.32 19.12
C PRO A 153 1.32 5.53 17.96
N ILE A 154 0.08 5.87 18.27
CA ILE A 154 -0.88 6.28 17.23
C ILE A 154 -0.54 7.71 16.86
N ALA A 155 -0.20 7.97 15.59
CA ALA A 155 -0.14 9.35 15.10
C ALA A 155 -1.49 10.01 15.34
N GLN A 156 -1.55 10.97 16.26
CA GLN A 156 -2.75 11.79 16.38
C GLN A 156 -2.90 12.55 15.06
N THR A 157 -4.00 12.33 14.36
CA THR A 157 -4.42 13.18 13.24
C THR A 157 -4.36 14.61 13.77
N GLY A 158 -3.45 15.42 13.24
CA GLY A 158 -3.31 16.80 13.66
C GLY A 158 -4.61 17.54 13.40
N ALA A 159 -5.43 17.71 14.43
CA ALA A 159 -6.31 18.85 14.51
C ALA A 159 -5.41 20.07 14.71
N ARG A 160 -5.14 20.79 13.62
CA ARG A 160 -4.77 22.20 13.66
C ARG A 160 -5.69 22.93 12.70
#